data_AF-A0A679F9Z1-F1
#
_entry.id   AF-A0A679F9Z1-F1
#
_cell.length_a   1.000
_cell.length_b   1.000
_cell.length_c   1.000
_cell.angle_alpha   90.00
_cell.angle_beta   90.00
_cell.angle_gamma   90.00
#
_symmetry.space_group_name_H-M   'P 1'
#
loop_
_entity.id
_entity.type
_entity.pdbx_description
1 polymer ?
#
loop_
_entity_poly.entity_id
_entity_poly.type
_entity_poly.pdbx_seq_one_letter_code
_entity_poly.pdbx_strand_id
1 'polypeptide(L)'
;MQQSVFMNEAGPESSVTSFRAGIELIGSEAGLTYDHFIFSSRRRGCLTRSPRFRLAKGVYLIKVQGENFGLSGLDDSFLEISDSTGLGRYKQSLLAGISHDQATLASFVYVNSEDEEGLEVGIFVPEGVNIRLDSIEIQQTKYMHDFSILNKSYRKDLRWTVTLYRSWCRFTETKHPFYIVVPESDLSIFIDAFAAEIDNSQISRFPNILSEEWVLAAANIEPSPGMSGWHIQQLIKLCFSKLKIATNYLTMDSTMLFTKKFNYSSLLSDGSIYTAAAATSKTDFFDRLRNANEDGWLDGKIVNISESFNRICTVMENHTESTNAYISCTGMFNSDLSAELDAFAHSRGVNGFVGLIEIAPYEFAWYGEFVYSQRRSCFIPHDPHLMTLAQSAEQAEMIDRCEFNTHDHHFGVMLQLPAADLCNPESLYSAIAEGRLR
;
A
#
# COMPACT_ATOMS: atom_id res chain seq x y z
N MET A 1 -25.88 23.76 1.51
CA MET A 1 -26.04 23.21 2.88
C MET A 1 -24.70 22.62 3.28
N GLN A 2 -24.01 23.25 4.21
CA GLN A 2 -22.80 22.68 4.83
C GLN A 2 -23.27 21.67 5.87
N GLN A 3 -23.02 20.39 5.66
CA GLN A 3 -23.19 19.38 6.69
C GLN A 3 -21.94 18.52 6.80
N SER A 4 -21.67 18.19 8.05
CA SER A 4 -20.49 17.57 8.64
C SER A 4 -20.05 16.32 7.91
N VAL A 5 -18.77 16.30 7.53
CA VAL A 5 -18.00 15.07 7.35
C VAL A 5 -18.18 14.25 8.63
N PHE A 6 -18.74 13.05 8.52
CA PHE A 6 -18.68 12.06 9.59
C PHE A 6 -17.20 11.72 9.82
N MET A 7 -16.53 12.49 10.67
CA MET A 7 -15.39 11.95 11.39
C MET A 7 -15.91 10.75 12.15
N ASN A 8 -15.18 9.63 12.07
CA ASN A 8 -15.41 8.46 12.93
C ASN A 8 -15.88 8.94 14.29
N GLU A 9 -17.12 8.62 14.65
CA GLU A 9 -17.59 8.84 16.02
C GLU A 9 -16.52 8.22 16.91
N ALA A 10 -15.85 9.06 17.69
CA ALA A 10 -14.84 8.61 18.62
C ALA A 10 -15.55 7.59 19.52
N GLY A 11 -15.27 6.31 19.26
CA GLY A 11 -15.62 5.25 20.18
C GLY A 11 -15.09 5.60 21.57
N PRO A 12 -15.60 4.95 22.63
CA PRO A 12 -15.15 5.20 24.00
C PRO A 12 -13.63 5.34 24.03
N GLU A 13 -13.14 6.48 24.56
CA GLU A 13 -11.74 6.93 24.46
C GLU A 13 -10.79 5.73 24.47
N SER A 14 -10.21 5.41 23.30
CA SER A 14 -9.31 4.27 23.19
C SER A 14 -8.16 4.49 24.16
N SER A 15 -8.04 3.65 25.19
CA SER A 15 -6.98 3.79 26.18
C SER A 15 -5.63 3.71 25.48
N VAL A 16 -4.81 4.76 25.62
CA VAL A 16 -3.43 4.77 25.12
C VAL A 16 -2.53 4.28 26.24
N THR A 17 -1.82 3.18 26.01
CA THR A 17 -0.74 2.73 26.87
C THR A 17 0.55 3.37 26.37
N SER A 18 1.29 4.07 27.24
CA SER A 18 2.54 4.74 26.88
C SER A 18 3.65 4.34 27.83
N PHE A 19 4.81 4.00 27.29
CA PHE A 19 6.03 3.71 28.04
C PHE A 19 7.09 4.76 27.67
N ARG A 20 7.59 5.51 28.63
CA ARG A 20 8.54 6.59 28.39
C ARG A 20 9.96 6.17 28.74
N ALA A 21 10.91 6.61 27.92
CA ALA A 21 12.33 6.48 28.19
C ALA A 21 12.74 7.18 29.48
N GLY A 22 13.61 6.51 30.25
CA GLY A 22 14.11 6.99 31.54
C GLY A 22 13.16 6.76 32.72
N ILE A 23 11.93 6.31 32.46
CA ILE A 23 10.92 5.99 33.49
C ILE A 23 10.56 4.51 33.41
N GLU A 24 9.78 4.12 32.40
CA GLU A 24 9.35 2.74 32.18
C GLU A 24 10.28 1.99 31.21
N LEU A 25 10.81 2.69 30.20
CA LEU A 25 11.77 2.13 29.26
C LEU A 25 13.18 2.41 29.73
N ILE A 26 13.96 1.34 29.88
CA ILE A 26 15.37 1.40 30.25
C ILE A 26 16.19 0.81 29.10
N GLY A 27 17.29 1.47 28.76
CA GLY A 27 18.27 1.00 27.78
C GLY A 27 18.87 -0.35 28.19
N SER A 28 19.07 -1.23 27.21
CA SER A 28 19.62 -2.57 27.40
C SER A 28 21.01 -2.69 26.76
N GLU A 29 21.34 -3.84 26.18
CA GLU A 29 22.64 -4.17 25.57
C GLU A 29 23.15 -3.09 24.60
N ALA A 30 22.24 -2.56 23.77
CA ALA A 30 22.50 -1.59 22.73
C ALA A 30 21.99 -0.17 23.08
N GLY A 31 21.46 0.07 24.28
CA GLY A 31 20.82 1.33 24.65
C GLY A 31 21.49 2.06 25.81
N LEU A 32 21.74 3.35 25.65
CA LEU A 32 22.17 4.26 26.72
C LEU A 32 20.96 5.08 27.18
N THR A 33 20.55 4.89 28.43
CA THR A 33 19.43 5.63 29.03
C THR A 33 19.87 7.02 29.47
N TYR A 34 19.07 8.02 29.09
CA TYR A 34 19.11 9.39 29.60
C TYR A 34 17.75 9.72 30.24
N ASP A 35 17.62 10.91 30.83
CA ASP A 35 16.44 11.30 31.63
C ASP A 35 15.10 11.11 30.89
N HIS A 36 15.08 11.37 29.58
CA HIS A 36 13.85 11.36 28.78
C HIS A 36 13.98 10.64 27.43
N PHE A 37 15.09 9.94 27.19
CA PHE A 37 15.32 9.22 25.94
C PHE A 37 16.34 8.09 26.10
N ILE A 38 16.31 7.12 25.20
CA ILE A 38 17.33 6.07 25.05
C ILE A 38 18.03 6.30 23.72
N PHE A 39 19.35 6.31 23.74
CA PHE A 39 20.18 6.48 22.54
C PHE A 39 20.86 5.16 22.19
N SER A 40 20.95 4.82 20.90
CA SER A 40 21.68 3.62 20.47
C SER A 40 23.18 3.77 20.76
N SER A 41 23.77 2.79 21.44
CA SER A 41 25.20 2.75 21.82
C SER A 41 26.12 2.38 20.65
N ARG A 42 25.57 2.31 19.43
CA ARG A 42 26.17 1.78 18.19
C ARG A 42 26.57 0.30 18.28
N ARG A 43 26.13 -0.43 19.30
CA ARG A 43 26.30 -1.89 19.40
C ARG A 43 25.07 -2.58 18.85
N ARG A 44 25.26 -3.79 18.33
CA ARG A 44 24.15 -4.70 18.00
C ARG A 44 23.49 -5.21 19.28
N GLY A 45 22.17 -5.28 19.29
CA GLY A 45 21.42 -5.94 20.36
C GLY A 45 20.07 -5.30 20.64
N CYS A 46 19.52 -5.63 21.80
CA CYS A 46 18.29 -5.01 22.29
C CYS A 46 18.57 -3.56 22.72
N LEU A 47 17.86 -2.60 22.12
CA LEU A 47 17.89 -1.19 22.53
C LEU A 47 17.12 -1.01 23.84
N THR A 48 15.88 -1.51 23.88
CA THR A 48 15.02 -1.48 25.07
C THR A 48 13.93 -2.54 25.00
N ARG A 49 13.31 -2.82 26.15
CA ARG A 49 12.09 -3.62 26.30
C ARG A 49 11.09 -2.84 27.15
N SER A 50 9.82 -2.89 26.77
CA SER A 50 8.74 -2.34 27.60
C SER A 50 8.58 -3.13 28.89
N PRO A 51 7.94 -2.57 29.93
CA PRO A 51 7.31 -3.40 30.94
C PRO A 51 6.31 -4.37 30.30
N ARG A 52 6.02 -5.47 30.98
CA ARG A 52 4.97 -6.40 30.54
C ARG A 52 3.59 -5.75 30.64
N PHE A 53 2.75 -5.96 29.64
CA PHE A 53 1.41 -5.40 29.57
C PHE A 53 0.38 -6.43 29.08
N ARG A 54 -0.89 -6.04 29.14
CA ARG A 54 -2.03 -6.81 28.63
C ARG A 54 -2.61 -6.10 27.42
N LEU A 55 -2.96 -6.86 26.39
CA LEU A 55 -3.82 -6.40 25.30
C LEU A 55 -5.04 -7.30 25.22
N ALA A 56 -6.21 -6.69 24.99
CA ALA A 56 -7.38 -7.46 24.60
C ALA A 56 -7.24 -7.93 23.15
N LYS A 57 -8.16 -8.78 22.70
CA LYS A 57 -8.33 -9.07 21.28
C LYS A 57 -8.63 -7.78 20.52
N GLY A 58 -7.87 -7.49 19.46
CA GLY A 58 -8.07 -6.27 18.70
C GLY A 58 -6.93 -5.93 17.75
N VAL A 59 -7.02 -4.75 17.14
CA VAL A 59 -5.98 -4.17 16.30
C VAL A 59 -5.37 -3.00 17.05
N TYR A 60 -4.04 -2.94 17.08
CA TYR A 60 -3.29 -1.96 17.85
C TYR A 60 -2.29 -1.22 16.98
N LEU A 61 -2.31 0.10 17.06
CA LEU A 61 -1.29 0.98 16.52
C LEU A 61 -0.18 1.11 17.57
N ILE A 62 1.03 0.71 17.19
CA ILE A 62 2.23 0.88 18.00
C ILE A 62 3.05 1.99 17.37
N LYS A 63 3.26 3.09 18.09
CA LYS A 63 4.14 4.19 17.69
C LYS A 63 5.40 4.16 18.51
N VAL A 64 6.53 4.15 17.81
CA VAL A 64 7.86 4.30 18.38
C VAL A 64 8.21 5.77 18.21
N GLN A 65 8.09 6.56 19.28
CA GLN A 65 8.43 7.98 19.26
C GLN A 65 9.94 8.15 19.40
N GLY A 66 10.52 9.04 18.61
CA GLY A 66 11.96 9.23 18.56
C GLY A 66 12.43 9.83 17.25
N GLU A 67 13.73 9.79 17.05
CA GLU A 67 14.39 10.39 15.90
C GLU A 67 15.46 9.45 15.36
N ASN A 68 15.55 9.38 14.03
CA ASN A 68 16.65 8.72 13.36
C ASN A 68 17.64 9.76 12.84
N PHE A 69 18.89 9.67 13.26
CA PHE A 69 19.97 10.56 12.81
C PHE A 69 20.73 10.01 11.59
N GLY A 70 20.29 8.91 10.98
CA GLY A 70 20.81 8.41 9.71
C GLY A 70 20.12 7.14 9.22
N LEU A 71 19.87 7.01 7.91
CA LEU A 71 19.12 5.86 7.37
C LEU A 71 19.85 4.51 7.48
N SER A 72 21.17 4.53 7.69
CA SER A 72 21.98 3.32 7.78
C SER A 72 21.54 2.39 8.92
N GLY A 73 21.23 1.14 8.59
CA GLY A 73 20.93 0.06 9.54
C GLY A 73 19.48 0.00 10.04
N LEU A 74 18.56 0.82 9.53
CA LEU A 74 17.13 0.69 9.83
C LEU A 74 16.50 -0.56 9.21
N ASP A 75 17.04 -1.04 8.10
CA ASP A 75 16.66 -2.26 7.40
C ASP A 75 16.82 -3.50 8.31
N ASP A 76 17.92 -3.55 9.05
CA ASP A 76 18.25 -4.60 10.03
C ASP A 76 17.73 -4.31 11.45
N SER A 77 17.19 -3.11 11.69
CA SER A 77 16.53 -2.77 12.95
C SER A 77 15.08 -3.27 12.93
N PHE A 78 14.56 -3.74 14.06
CA PHE A 78 13.20 -4.25 14.11
C PHE A 78 12.51 -4.01 15.45
N LEU A 79 11.18 -3.95 15.38
CA LEU A 79 10.30 -4.11 16.53
C LEU A 79 9.91 -5.58 16.63
N GLU A 80 9.94 -6.12 17.85
CA GLU A 80 9.45 -7.46 18.17
C GLU A 80 8.46 -7.37 19.33
N ILE A 81 7.37 -8.13 19.26
CA ILE A 81 6.45 -8.35 20.37
C ILE A 81 6.60 -9.80 20.79
N SER A 82 6.91 -10.02 22.06
CA SER A 82 7.05 -11.36 22.64
C SER A 82 6.04 -11.58 23.76
N ASP A 83 5.63 -12.83 23.96
CA ASP A 83 4.77 -13.21 25.08
C ASP A 83 5.54 -13.40 26.40
N SER A 84 4.81 -13.78 27.46
CA SER A 84 5.37 -14.02 28.79
C SER A 84 6.49 -15.07 28.87
N THR A 85 6.56 -15.98 27.89
CA THR A 85 7.60 -17.01 27.77
C THR A 85 8.82 -16.55 26.97
N GLY A 86 8.75 -15.36 26.36
CA GLY A 86 9.76 -14.82 25.46
C GLY A 86 9.62 -15.30 24.01
N LEU A 87 8.54 -16.00 23.66
CA LEU A 87 8.28 -16.41 22.29
C LEU A 87 7.81 -15.19 21.47
N GLY A 88 8.50 -14.90 20.38
CA GLY A 88 8.13 -13.83 19.45
C GLY A 88 6.78 -14.10 18.77
N ARG A 89 5.85 -13.16 18.90
CA ARG A 89 4.51 -13.17 18.29
C ARG A 89 4.43 -12.30 17.05
N TYR A 90 5.25 -11.28 16.98
CA TYR A 90 5.27 -10.34 15.87
C TYR A 90 6.67 -9.75 15.73
N LYS A 91 7.08 -9.56 14.48
CA LYS A 91 8.37 -8.96 14.15
C LYS A 91 8.26 -8.17 12.86
N GLN A 92 8.69 -6.92 12.86
CA GLN A 92 8.70 -6.08 11.66
C GLN A 92 9.91 -5.13 11.68
N SER A 93 10.55 -4.98 10.51
CA SER A 93 11.65 -4.03 10.31
C SER A 93 11.20 -2.60 10.59
N LEU A 94 12.05 -1.77 11.21
CA LEU A 94 11.73 -0.36 11.44
C LEU A 94 11.58 0.42 10.12
N LEU A 95 12.30 0.00 9.07
CA LEU A 95 12.19 0.56 7.72
C LEU A 95 10.75 0.51 7.16
N ALA A 96 10.02 -0.55 7.50
CA ALA A 96 8.67 -0.81 7.03
C ALA A 96 7.59 0.07 7.68
N GLY A 97 7.95 0.76 8.76
CA GLY A 97 7.04 1.60 9.54
C GLY A 97 7.50 3.04 9.65
N ILE A 98 8.52 3.50 8.89
CA ILE A 98 9.06 4.86 9.03
C ILE A 98 7.93 5.89 8.94
N SER A 99 7.78 6.70 9.99
CA SER A 99 6.91 7.87 9.93
C SER A 99 7.65 9.04 9.32
N HIS A 100 6.89 9.95 8.70
CA HIS A 100 7.41 11.19 8.13
C HIS A 100 7.03 12.42 8.96
N ASP A 101 6.42 12.21 10.13
CA ASP A 101 6.32 13.25 11.13
C ASP A 101 7.64 13.36 11.93
N GLN A 102 7.92 14.54 12.50
CA GLN A 102 9.20 14.82 13.15
C GLN A 102 9.38 14.13 14.52
N ALA A 103 8.36 13.47 15.05
CA ALA A 103 8.35 12.95 16.42
C ALA A 103 8.28 11.42 16.50
N THR A 104 7.77 10.76 15.46
CA THR A 104 7.61 9.32 15.37
C THR A 104 8.70 8.74 14.50
N LEU A 105 9.52 7.86 15.09
CA LEU A 105 10.52 7.08 14.37
C LEU A 105 9.83 6.07 13.46
N ALA A 106 8.88 5.30 14.00
CA ALA A 106 8.14 4.30 13.24
C ALA A 106 6.75 4.00 13.83
N SER A 107 5.82 3.58 12.97
CA SER A 107 4.47 3.13 13.32
C SER A 107 4.20 1.73 12.76
N PHE A 108 3.52 0.90 13.55
CA PHE A 108 3.24 -0.49 13.24
C PHE A 108 1.79 -0.84 13.56
N VAL A 109 1.23 -1.82 12.84
CA VAL A 109 -0.03 -2.45 13.24
C VAL A 109 0.25 -3.83 13.77
N TYR A 110 -0.21 -4.08 14.98
CA TYR A 110 -0.24 -5.40 15.59
C TYR A 110 -1.69 -5.87 15.71
N VAL A 111 -2.00 -7.04 15.14
CA VAL A 111 -3.30 -7.69 15.27
C VAL A 111 -3.19 -8.77 16.34
N ASN A 112 -3.86 -8.56 17.46
CA ASN A 112 -3.94 -9.51 18.55
C ASN A 112 -5.21 -10.36 18.41
N SER A 113 -5.06 -11.67 18.19
CA SER A 113 -6.18 -12.58 17.89
C SER A 113 -7.01 -12.96 19.10
N GLU A 114 -6.45 -12.86 20.30
CA GLU A 114 -7.04 -13.25 21.58
C GLU A 114 -6.63 -12.29 22.70
N ASP A 115 -7.25 -12.38 23.88
CA ASP A 115 -6.82 -11.61 25.03
C ASP A 115 -5.49 -12.17 25.55
N GLU A 116 -4.43 -11.37 25.54
CA GLU A 116 -3.08 -11.80 25.91
C GLU A 116 -2.52 -10.96 27.06
N GLU A 117 -1.90 -11.64 28.03
CA GLU A 117 -1.22 -11.03 29.17
C GLU A 117 0.28 -11.30 29.13
N GLY A 118 1.06 -10.35 29.66
CA GLY A 118 2.50 -10.50 29.76
C GLY A 118 3.24 -10.23 28.45
N LEU A 119 2.61 -9.51 27.52
CA LEU A 119 3.22 -9.04 26.28
C LEU A 119 4.33 -8.03 26.57
N GLU A 120 5.36 -8.04 25.74
CA GLU A 120 6.50 -7.12 25.83
C GLU A 120 6.89 -6.63 24.44
N VAL A 121 7.12 -5.32 24.28
CA VAL A 121 7.66 -4.74 23.05
C VAL A 121 9.17 -4.57 23.21
N GLY A 122 9.95 -5.17 22.30
CA GLY A 122 11.39 -4.98 22.19
C GLY A 122 11.76 -4.22 20.93
N ILE A 123 12.72 -3.30 21.04
CA ILE A 123 13.35 -2.64 19.89
C ILE A 123 14.78 -3.16 19.76
N PHE A 124 15.15 -3.63 18.58
CA PHE A 124 16.45 -4.21 18.30
C PHE A 124 17.14 -3.46 17.18
N VAL A 125 18.45 -3.27 17.32
CA VAL A 125 19.27 -2.52 16.37
C VAL A 125 20.54 -3.31 16.01
N PRO A 126 21.03 -3.22 14.77
CA PRO A 126 22.36 -3.67 14.38
C PRO A 126 23.46 -2.70 14.88
N GLU A 127 24.71 -3.06 14.60
CA GLU A 127 25.86 -2.19 14.89
C GLU A 127 25.80 -0.91 14.03
N GLY A 128 26.25 0.22 14.58
CA GLY A 128 26.36 1.49 13.85
C GLY A 128 25.09 2.31 13.70
N VAL A 129 23.91 1.77 14.04
CA VAL A 129 22.64 2.52 14.01
C VAL A 129 22.67 3.69 14.99
N ASN A 130 22.07 4.81 14.57
CA ASN A 130 22.06 6.07 15.28
C ASN A 130 20.62 6.57 15.51
N ILE A 131 19.92 5.96 16.45
CA ILE A 131 18.52 6.30 16.79
C ILE A 131 18.39 6.77 18.23
N ARG A 132 17.47 7.70 18.42
CA ARG A 132 16.95 8.13 19.72
C ARG A 132 15.52 7.62 19.84
N LEU A 133 15.22 7.01 20.99
CA LEU A 133 13.89 6.55 21.37
C LEU A 133 13.39 7.35 22.56
N ASP A 134 12.22 7.96 22.43
CA ASP A 134 11.60 8.77 23.49
C ASP A 134 10.50 8.00 24.22
N SER A 135 9.63 7.31 23.47
CA SER A 135 8.55 6.51 24.05
C SER A 135 8.04 5.44 23.09
N ILE A 136 7.30 4.47 23.64
CA ILE A 136 6.49 3.52 22.87
C ILE A 136 5.04 3.76 23.27
N GLU A 137 4.18 4.05 22.31
CA GLU A 137 2.75 4.27 22.49
C GLU A 137 1.96 3.16 21.81
N ILE A 138 0.98 2.60 22.51
CA ILE A 138 0.12 1.53 22.02
C ILE A 138 -1.31 1.99 22.18
N GLN A 139 -2.03 2.05 21.07
CA GLN A 139 -3.41 2.50 21.02
C GLN A 139 -4.25 1.49 20.24
N GLN A 140 -5.39 1.10 20.78
CA GLN A 140 -6.35 0.31 20.03
C GLN A 140 -6.90 1.14 18.86
N THR A 141 -6.86 0.58 17.66
CA THR A 141 -7.35 1.22 16.44
C THR A 141 -8.10 0.21 15.58
N LYS A 142 -8.66 0.66 14.46
CA LYS A 142 -9.09 -0.21 13.36
C LYS A 142 -8.04 -0.27 12.24
N TYR A 143 -7.36 0.86 11.99
CA TYR A 143 -6.36 1.05 10.95
C TYR A 143 -5.24 2.01 11.41
N MET A 144 -4.04 1.91 10.81
CA MET A 144 -2.97 2.90 11.07
C MET A 144 -3.27 4.25 10.41
N HIS A 145 -3.86 4.23 9.22
CA HIS A 145 -4.13 5.42 8.42
C HIS A 145 -5.55 5.40 7.83
N ASP A 146 -6.07 6.58 7.49
CA ASP A 146 -7.30 6.68 6.70
C ASP A 146 -7.06 6.34 5.22
N PHE A 147 -5.89 6.72 4.71
CA PHE A 147 -5.48 6.55 3.32
C PHE A 147 -3.98 6.25 3.19
N SER A 148 -3.64 5.37 2.26
CA SER A 148 -2.25 5.15 1.81
C SER A 148 -2.15 4.92 0.31
N ILE A 149 -0.94 4.98 -0.22
CA ILE A 149 -0.62 4.53 -1.58
C ILE A 149 0.17 3.23 -1.51
N LEU A 150 -0.13 2.31 -2.42
CA LEU A 150 0.57 1.05 -2.59
C LEU A 150 1.17 0.96 -4.00
N ASN A 151 2.47 0.80 -4.10
CA ASN A 151 3.15 0.39 -5.33
C ASN A 151 3.73 -1.02 -5.14
N LYS A 152 3.21 -2.00 -5.90
CA LYS A 152 3.81 -3.34 -5.99
C LYS A 152 4.75 -3.35 -7.18
N SER A 153 6.03 -3.61 -6.93
CA SER A 153 7.10 -3.50 -7.93
C SER A 153 8.06 -4.69 -7.91
N TYR A 154 9.01 -4.66 -8.84
CA TYR A 154 10.08 -5.63 -9.05
C TYR A 154 11.36 -4.89 -9.49
N ARG A 155 12.53 -5.53 -9.37
CA ARG A 155 13.83 -4.97 -9.82
C ARG A 155 13.81 -4.33 -11.21
N LYS A 156 13.15 -4.96 -12.18
CA LYS A 156 13.08 -4.43 -13.56
C LYS A 156 12.39 -3.06 -13.64
N ASP A 157 11.52 -2.76 -12.68
CA ASP A 157 10.71 -1.54 -12.61
C ASP A 157 11.28 -0.53 -11.59
N LEU A 158 12.50 -0.77 -11.07
CA LEU A 158 13.13 0.06 -10.04
C LEU A 158 13.21 1.54 -10.45
N ARG A 159 13.70 1.82 -11.67
CA ARG A 159 13.83 3.21 -12.16
C ARG A 159 12.48 3.91 -12.27
N TRP A 160 11.47 3.19 -12.74
CA TRP A 160 10.09 3.68 -12.79
C TRP A 160 9.55 3.97 -11.38
N THR A 161 9.78 3.06 -10.44
CA THR A 161 9.33 3.20 -9.05
C THR A 161 9.96 4.41 -8.34
N VAL A 162 11.28 4.61 -8.51
CA VAL A 162 11.99 5.79 -7.99
C VAL A 162 11.39 7.07 -8.58
N THR A 163 11.15 7.08 -9.89
CA THR A 163 10.57 8.21 -10.61
C THR A 163 9.14 8.53 -10.14
N LEU A 164 8.30 7.50 -9.97
CA LEU A 164 6.97 7.60 -9.36
C LEU A 164 7.05 8.23 -7.97
N TYR A 165 7.90 7.70 -7.10
CA TYR A 165 8.03 8.21 -5.74
C TYR A 165 8.55 9.65 -5.67
N ARG A 166 9.48 10.04 -6.55
CA ARG A 166 9.91 11.44 -6.71
C ARG A 166 8.75 12.34 -7.11
N SER A 167 7.97 11.94 -8.13
CA SER A 167 6.80 12.69 -8.58
C SER A 167 5.75 12.80 -7.46
N TRP A 168 5.56 11.73 -6.69
CA TRP A 168 4.68 11.71 -5.54
C TRP A 168 5.15 12.72 -4.49
N CYS A 169 6.43 12.67 -4.06
CA CYS A 169 7.00 13.63 -3.09
C CYS A 169 6.77 15.09 -3.51
N ARG A 170 6.80 15.38 -4.82
CA ARG A 170 6.60 16.73 -5.36
C ARG A 170 5.14 17.18 -5.31
N PHE A 171 4.20 16.28 -5.54
CA PHE A 171 2.80 16.65 -5.79
C PHE A 171 1.82 16.24 -4.69
N THR A 172 2.28 15.59 -3.62
CA THR A 172 1.41 15.08 -2.57
C THR A 172 1.81 15.58 -1.18
N GLU A 173 0.85 15.62 -0.28
CA GLU A 173 1.09 15.95 1.12
C GLU A 173 1.75 14.78 1.87
N THR A 174 2.63 15.11 2.82
CA THR A 174 3.40 14.14 3.63
C THR A 174 2.53 13.15 4.41
N LYS A 175 1.28 13.51 4.72
CA LYS A 175 0.37 12.71 5.55
C LYS A 175 -0.14 11.42 4.86
N HIS A 176 0.16 11.21 3.59
CA HIS A 176 -0.25 10.02 2.84
C HIS A 176 0.92 9.06 2.73
N PRO A 177 1.06 8.04 3.59
CA PRO A 177 2.20 7.12 3.49
C PRO A 177 2.20 6.40 2.15
N PHE A 178 3.39 6.24 1.59
CA PHE A 178 3.63 5.55 0.33
C PHE A 178 4.36 4.25 0.62
N TYR A 179 3.68 3.13 0.35
CA TYR A 179 4.22 1.79 0.54
C TYR A 179 4.70 1.22 -0.77
N ILE A 180 5.90 0.67 -0.77
CA ILE A 180 6.49 -0.08 -1.87
C ILE A 180 6.61 -1.52 -1.42
N VAL A 181 5.97 -2.44 -2.13
CA VAL A 181 6.09 -3.88 -1.88
C VAL A 181 6.95 -4.49 -2.99
N VAL A 182 8.02 -5.18 -2.63
CA VAL A 182 8.96 -5.85 -3.55
C VAL A 182 9.26 -7.26 -3.05
N PRO A 183 9.72 -8.20 -3.88
CA PRO A 183 10.23 -9.47 -3.38
C PRO A 183 11.37 -9.24 -2.37
N GLU A 184 11.53 -10.11 -1.37
CA GLU A 184 12.59 -10.02 -0.37
C GLU A 184 13.98 -9.95 -1.03
N SER A 185 14.17 -10.70 -2.12
CA SER A 185 15.39 -10.70 -2.93
C SER A 185 15.73 -9.36 -3.64
N ASP A 186 14.77 -8.44 -3.68
CA ASP A 186 14.90 -7.11 -4.27
C ASP A 186 14.94 -5.98 -3.22
N LEU A 187 14.78 -6.28 -1.92
CA LEU A 187 14.75 -5.22 -0.88
C LEU A 187 16.01 -4.35 -0.91
N SER A 188 17.20 -4.95 -0.90
CA SER A 188 18.46 -4.22 -0.81
C SER A 188 18.66 -3.24 -1.96
N ILE A 189 18.38 -3.66 -3.19
CA ILE A 189 18.56 -2.78 -4.36
C ILE A 189 17.58 -1.60 -4.36
N PHE A 190 16.36 -1.79 -3.85
CA PHE A 190 15.42 -0.68 -3.67
C PHE A 190 15.86 0.26 -2.56
N ILE A 191 16.35 -0.27 -1.43
CA ILE A 191 16.86 0.51 -0.31
C ILE A 191 18.04 1.38 -0.74
N ASP A 192 19.03 0.78 -1.41
CA ASP A 192 20.22 1.46 -1.92
C ASP A 192 19.84 2.58 -2.90
N ALA A 193 18.87 2.31 -3.80
CA ALA A 193 18.38 3.31 -4.73
C ALA A 193 17.76 4.51 -4.00
N PHE A 194 16.84 4.29 -3.06
CA PHE A 194 16.20 5.39 -2.32
C PHE A 194 17.15 6.11 -1.35
N ALA A 195 18.15 5.42 -0.81
CA ALA A 195 19.20 6.05 -0.02
C ALA A 195 20.01 7.03 -0.89
N ALA A 196 20.39 6.62 -2.09
CA ALA A 196 21.06 7.50 -3.05
C ALA A 196 20.20 8.71 -3.45
N GLU A 197 18.87 8.55 -3.55
CA GLU A 197 17.96 9.66 -3.81
C GLU A 197 17.92 10.69 -2.66
N ILE A 198 17.95 10.23 -1.41
CA ILE A 198 18.04 11.08 -0.22
C ILE A 198 19.38 11.82 -0.19
N ASP A 199 20.48 11.10 -0.39
CA ASP A 199 21.84 11.66 -0.37
C ASP A 199 22.03 12.73 -1.45
N ASN A 200 21.43 12.52 -2.63
CA ASN A 200 21.43 13.48 -3.73
C ASN A 200 20.33 14.56 -3.62
N SER A 201 19.60 14.61 -2.50
CA SER A 201 18.52 15.58 -2.24
C SER A 201 17.43 15.60 -3.31
N GLN A 202 17.20 14.47 -3.99
CA GLN A 202 16.15 14.33 -5.02
C GLN A 202 14.79 14.05 -4.39
N ILE A 203 14.78 13.43 -3.21
CA ILE A 203 13.61 13.25 -2.35
C ILE A 203 13.93 13.74 -0.94
N SER A 204 12.90 14.13 -0.20
CA SER A 204 13.04 14.66 1.17
C SER A 204 12.74 13.64 2.26
N ARG A 205 12.27 12.45 1.89
CA ARG A 205 11.83 11.40 2.81
C ARG A 205 11.91 10.02 2.16
N PHE A 206 12.21 9.00 2.95
CA PHE A 206 12.36 7.62 2.50
C PHE A 206 11.00 6.90 2.42
N PRO A 207 10.68 6.08 1.39
CA PRO A 207 9.40 5.38 1.32
C PRO A 207 9.27 4.25 2.37
N ASN A 208 8.05 3.82 2.67
CA ASN A 208 7.85 2.59 3.46
C ASN A 208 8.05 1.39 2.54
N ILE A 209 9.04 0.54 2.80
CA ILE A 209 9.34 -0.63 1.96
C ILE A 209 8.99 -1.92 2.71
N LEU A 210 8.19 -2.78 2.08
CA LEU A 210 7.76 -4.07 2.59
C LEU A 210 8.23 -5.19 1.65
N SER A 211 8.53 -6.37 2.21
CA SER A 211 8.68 -7.57 1.38
C SER A 211 7.33 -8.17 1.04
N GLU A 212 7.25 -8.74 -0.16
CA GLU A 212 6.12 -9.52 -0.66
C GLU A 212 5.79 -10.68 0.29
N GLU A 213 6.82 -11.37 0.75
CA GLU A 213 6.76 -12.53 1.63
C GLU A 213 6.18 -12.14 3.00
N TRP A 214 6.59 -10.99 3.55
CA TRP A 214 6.01 -10.49 4.80
C TRP A 214 4.54 -10.12 4.62
N VAL A 215 4.16 -9.47 3.51
CA VAL A 215 2.76 -9.12 3.24
C VAL A 215 1.88 -10.37 3.15
N LEU A 216 2.34 -11.42 2.47
CA LEU A 216 1.63 -12.69 2.36
C LEU A 216 1.48 -13.37 3.73
N ALA A 217 2.57 -13.47 4.50
CA ALA A 217 2.55 -14.05 5.83
C ALA A 217 1.64 -13.27 6.80
N ALA A 218 1.74 -11.95 6.82
CA ALA A 218 0.91 -11.08 7.66
C ALA A 218 -0.58 -11.10 7.27
N ALA A 219 -0.87 -11.32 5.99
CA ALA A 219 -2.24 -11.53 5.51
C ALA A 219 -2.76 -12.97 5.72
N ASN A 220 -1.92 -13.87 6.25
CA ASN A 220 -2.16 -15.30 6.38
C ASN A 220 -2.62 -15.93 5.05
N ILE A 221 -1.88 -15.62 3.98
CA ILE A 221 -2.15 -16.09 2.63
C ILE A 221 -0.94 -16.85 2.11
N GLU A 222 -1.17 -18.10 1.72
CA GLU A 222 -0.19 -18.92 1.01
C GLU A 222 -0.56 -18.94 -0.47
N PRO A 223 0.30 -18.41 -1.36
CA PRO A 223 0.07 -18.51 -2.79
C PRO A 223 0.06 -19.96 -3.27
N SER A 224 -0.77 -20.27 -4.25
CA SER A 224 -0.78 -21.59 -4.85
C SER A 224 0.53 -21.91 -5.59
N PRO A 225 0.98 -23.17 -5.58
CA PRO A 225 2.12 -23.59 -6.37
C PRO A 225 1.92 -23.25 -7.86
N GLY A 226 2.87 -22.55 -8.46
CA GLY A 226 2.83 -22.19 -9.88
C GLY A 226 2.29 -20.80 -10.20
N MET A 227 1.83 -20.03 -9.22
CA MET A 227 1.57 -18.61 -9.41
C MET A 227 2.85 -17.89 -9.86
N SER A 228 2.81 -17.25 -11.02
CA SER A 228 3.90 -16.41 -11.53
C SER A 228 3.92 -15.05 -10.84
N GLY A 229 5.01 -14.28 -10.99
CA GLY A 229 5.10 -12.92 -10.43
C GLY A 229 3.93 -12.01 -10.84
N TRP A 230 3.38 -12.18 -12.05
CA TRP A 230 2.19 -11.42 -12.46
C TRP A 230 0.94 -11.77 -11.62
N HIS A 231 0.72 -13.04 -11.27
CA HIS A 231 -0.36 -13.43 -10.36
C HIS A 231 -0.12 -12.86 -8.96
N ILE A 232 1.11 -13.00 -8.46
CA ILE A 232 1.45 -12.54 -7.11
C ILE A 232 1.29 -11.03 -6.98
N GLN A 233 1.63 -10.24 -7.99
CA GLN A 233 1.40 -8.79 -7.96
C GLN A 233 -0.06 -8.43 -7.69
N GLN A 234 -1.01 -9.12 -8.35
CA GLN A 234 -2.43 -8.85 -8.15
C GLN A 234 -2.92 -9.36 -6.78
N LEU A 235 -2.39 -10.51 -6.35
CA LEU A 235 -2.67 -11.05 -5.02
C LEU A 235 -2.22 -10.06 -3.93
N ILE A 236 -1.00 -9.51 -4.02
CA ILE A 236 -0.46 -8.54 -3.05
C ILE A 236 -1.34 -7.30 -2.91
N LYS A 237 -1.86 -6.77 -4.03
CA LYS A 237 -2.75 -5.62 -4.01
C LYS A 237 -4.03 -5.88 -3.22
N LEU A 238 -4.56 -7.11 -3.24
CA LEU A 238 -5.68 -7.51 -2.38
C LEU A 238 -5.22 -7.77 -0.93
N CYS A 239 -4.12 -8.50 -0.73
CA CYS A 239 -3.57 -8.85 0.59
C CYS A 239 -3.28 -7.61 1.45
N PHE A 240 -2.90 -6.49 0.83
CA PHE A 240 -2.63 -5.24 1.55
C PHE A 240 -3.80 -4.78 2.43
N SER A 241 -5.04 -5.06 2.03
CA SER A 241 -6.24 -4.78 2.84
C SER A 241 -6.29 -5.51 4.19
N LYS A 242 -5.66 -6.70 4.28
CA LYS A 242 -5.65 -7.53 5.49
C LYS A 242 -4.65 -7.03 6.53
N LEU A 243 -3.68 -6.20 6.13
CA LEU A 243 -2.62 -5.67 7.00
C LEU A 243 -3.10 -4.60 7.97
N LYS A 244 -4.33 -4.08 7.77
CA LYS A 244 -4.90 -2.97 8.56
C LYS A 244 -4.04 -1.69 8.53
N ILE A 245 -3.21 -1.51 7.51
CA ILE A 245 -2.40 -0.29 7.30
C ILE A 245 -3.30 0.92 7.04
N ALA A 246 -4.24 0.81 6.10
CA ALA A 246 -5.12 1.93 5.78
C ALA A 246 -6.57 1.49 5.59
N THR A 247 -7.51 2.37 5.94
CA THR A 247 -8.93 2.17 5.65
C THR A 247 -9.14 2.12 4.14
N ASN A 248 -8.57 3.08 3.41
CA ASN A 248 -8.57 3.11 1.95
C ASN A 248 -7.14 3.11 1.42
N TYR A 249 -6.91 2.54 0.26
CA TYR A 249 -5.60 2.61 -0.38
C TYR A 249 -5.72 2.69 -1.89
N LEU A 250 -4.84 3.48 -2.50
CA LEU A 250 -4.71 3.58 -3.95
C LEU A 250 -3.53 2.76 -4.41
N THR A 251 -3.77 1.78 -5.28
CA THR A 251 -2.69 1.06 -5.95
C THR A 251 -2.18 1.83 -7.15
N MET A 252 -0.87 1.93 -7.28
CA MET A 252 -0.20 2.59 -8.39
C MET A 252 0.80 1.64 -9.05
N ASP A 253 0.70 1.46 -10.35
CA ASP A 253 1.73 0.78 -11.11
C ASP A 253 2.96 1.69 -11.24
N SER A 254 4.15 1.09 -11.35
CA SER A 254 5.42 1.84 -11.32
C SER A 254 5.56 2.85 -12.46
N THR A 255 4.86 2.64 -13.58
CA THR A 255 4.88 3.51 -14.78
C THR A 255 3.88 4.67 -14.71
N MET A 256 3.27 4.91 -13.56
CA MET A 256 2.45 6.09 -13.29
C MET A 256 3.30 7.22 -12.75
N LEU A 257 2.98 8.47 -13.10
CA LEU A 257 3.67 9.66 -12.59
C LEU A 257 2.68 10.77 -12.31
N PHE A 258 2.85 11.45 -11.18
CA PHE A 258 2.09 12.66 -10.86
C PHE A 258 2.64 13.85 -11.64
N THR A 259 1.75 14.64 -12.24
CA THR A 259 2.07 15.91 -12.91
C THR A 259 1.34 17.10 -12.26
N LYS A 260 0.37 16.82 -11.38
CA LYS A 260 -0.46 17.80 -10.68
C LYS A 260 -0.62 17.42 -9.22
N LYS A 261 -0.98 18.41 -8.38
CA LYS A 261 -1.26 18.18 -6.96
C LYS A 261 -2.32 17.09 -6.79
N PHE A 262 -2.00 16.10 -5.97
CA PHE A 262 -2.90 15.00 -5.65
C PHE A 262 -3.61 15.25 -4.32
N ASN A 263 -4.92 15.05 -4.32
CA ASN A 263 -5.70 15.05 -3.09
C ASN A 263 -6.67 13.86 -3.11
N TYR A 264 -6.39 12.85 -2.29
CA TYR A 264 -7.21 11.64 -2.23
C TYR A 264 -8.66 11.91 -1.80
N SER A 265 -8.95 13.01 -1.08
CA SER A 265 -10.31 13.33 -0.66
C SER A 265 -11.23 13.64 -1.85
N SER A 266 -10.66 14.00 -3.00
CA SER A 266 -11.41 14.15 -4.25
C SER A 266 -11.87 12.82 -4.84
N LEU A 267 -11.35 11.69 -4.33
CA LEU A 267 -11.74 10.33 -4.70
C LEU A 267 -12.81 9.76 -3.77
N LEU A 268 -13.32 10.57 -2.84
CA LEU A 268 -14.34 10.20 -1.88
C LEU A 268 -15.53 11.14 -1.98
N SER A 269 -16.73 10.59 -1.81
CA SER A 269 -17.97 11.34 -1.67
C SER A 269 -18.81 10.75 -0.57
N ASP A 270 -19.02 11.52 0.50
CA ASP A 270 -19.74 11.09 1.70
C ASP A 270 -19.25 9.74 2.24
N GLY A 271 -17.93 9.54 2.21
CA GLY A 271 -17.27 8.30 2.64
C GLY A 271 -17.32 7.14 1.63
N SER A 272 -18.04 7.29 0.51
CA SER A 272 -18.05 6.32 -0.60
C SER A 272 -16.90 6.57 -1.56
N ILE A 273 -16.34 5.49 -2.12
CA ILE A 273 -15.25 5.58 -3.10
C ILE A 273 -15.82 5.98 -4.46
N TYR A 274 -15.20 7.00 -5.07
CA TYR A 274 -15.27 7.22 -6.50
C TYR A 274 -14.30 6.30 -7.20
N THR A 275 -14.75 5.60 -8.24
CA THR A 275 -13.86 4.86 -9.12
C THR A 275 -14.21 5.10 -10.57
N ALA A 276 -13.16 5.02 -11.39
CA ALA A 276 -13.21 5.12 -12.84
C ALA A 276 -13.95 3.90 -13.42
N ALA A 277 -15.28 3.93 -13.37
CA ALA A 277 -16.10 2.90 -14.00
C ALA A 277 -17.39 3.52 -14.52
N ALA A 278 -17.39 3.85 -15.82
CA ALA A 278 -18.60 4.29 -16.49
C ALA A 278 -19.59 3.12 -16.56
N ALA A 279 -20.84 3.39 -16.19
CA ALA A 279 -21.93 2.44 -16.37
C ALA A 279 -22.11 2.19 -17.88
N THR A 280 -22.13 0.91 -18.25
CA THR A 280 -22.27 0.47 -19.64
C THR A 280 -23.19 -0.75 -19.73
N SER A 281 -23.83 -0.94 -20.88
CA SER A 281 -24.46 -2.22 -21.21
C SER A 281 -23.42 -3.33 -21.19
N LYS A 282 -23.75 -4.50 -20.61
CA LYS A 282 -22.88 -5.68 -20.66
C LYS A 282 -22.65 -6.14 -22.08
N THR A 283 -23.67 -6.11 -22.92
CA THR A 283 -23.55 -6.49 -24.33
C THR A 283 -22.50 -5.62 -25.02
N ASP A 284 -22.61 -4.30 -24.91
CA ASP A 284 -21.67 -3.35 -25.52
C ASP A 284 -20.26 -3.48 -24.92
N PHE A 285 -20.16 -3.74 -23.62
CA PHE A 285 -18.89 -3.97 -22.94
C PHE A 285 -18.19 -5.22 -23.46
N PHE A 286 -18.87 -6.37 -23.47
CA PHE A 286 -18.28 -7.62 -23.93
C PHE A 286 -18.05 -7.65 -25.44
N ASP A 287 -18.93 -7.03 -26.25
CA ASP A 287 -18.72 -6.90 -27.69
C ASP A 287 -17.47 -6.09 -28.00
N ARG A 288 -17.22 -4.98 -27.28
CA ARG A 288 -15.99 -4.20 -27.45
C ARG A 288 -14.74 -5.05 -27.18
N LEU A 289 -14.72 -5.83 -26.10
CA LEU A 289 -13.58 -6.67 -25.74
C LEU A 289 -13.36 -7.83 -26.73
N ARG A 290 -14.44 -8.46 -27.19
CA ARG A 290 -14.39 -9.47 -28.25
C ARG A 290 -13.80 -8.89 -29.54
N ASN A 291 -14.25 -7.70 -29.91
CA ASN A 291 -13.82 -7.03 -31.13
C ASN A 291 -12.37 -6.51 -31.03
N ALA A 292 -11.92 -6.07 -29.85
CA ALA A 292 -10.54 -5.70 -29.60
C ALA A 292 -9.59 -6.91 -29.66
N ASN A 293 -10.12 -8.11 -29.44
CA ASN A 293 -9.39 -9.38 -29.45
C ASN A 293 -8.16 -9.37 -28.54
N GLU A 294 -8.32 -8.79 -27.35
CA GLU A 294 -7.28 -8.75 -26.32
C GLU A 294 -7.19 -10.10 -25.60
N ASP A 295 -5.94 -10.55 -25.41
CA ASP A 295 -5.65 -11.75 -24.64
C ASP A 295 -5.94 -11.51 -23.16
N GLY A 296 -6.69 -12.42 -22.56
CA GLY A 296 -6.96 -12.50 -21.14
C GLY A 296 -6.58 -13.86 -20.57
N TRP A 297 -6.59 -13.96 -19.24
CA TRP A 297 -6.30 -15.20 -18.51
C TRP A 297 -7.56 -15.73 -17.85
N LEU A 298 -7.82 -17.02 -18.02
CA LEU A 298 -8.90 -17.72 -17.35
C LEU A 298 -8.53 -19.17 -17.07
N ASP A 299 -8.59 -19.58 -15.79
CA ASP A 299 -8.39 -20.96 -15.33
C ASP A 299 -7.14 -21.64 -15.95
N GLY A 300 -6.01 -20.92 -15.94
CA GLY A 300 -4.74 -21.43 -16.45
C GLY A 300 -4.53 -21.32 -17.96
N LYS A 301 -5.44 -20.64 -18.69
CA LYS A 301 -5.40 -20.54 -20.16
C LYS A 301 -5.49 -19.10 -20.64
N ILE A 302 -4.86 -18.84 -21.78
CA ILE A 302 -5.09 -17.60 -22.54
C ILE A 302 -6.40 -17.74 -23.31
N VAL A 303 -7.29 -16.77 -23.13
CA VAL A 303 -8.62 -16.66 -23.75
C VAL A 303 -8.82 -15.22 -24.23
N ASN A 304 -9.94 -14.91 -24.88
CA ASN A 304 -10.31 -13.50 -25.04
C ASN A 304 -10.66 -12.91 -23.67
N ILE A 305 -10.20 -11.69 -23.36
CA ILE A 305 -10.42 -11.04 -22.05
C ILE A 305 -11.91 -10.91 -21.69
N SER A 306 -12.82 -10.88 -22.68
CA SER A 306 -14.27 -10.89 -22.44
C SER A 306 -14.72 -12.13 -21.66
N GLU A 307 -14.10 -13.29 -21.90
CA GLU A 307 -14.43 -14.54 -21.22
C GLU A 307 -14.03 -14.48 -19.75
N SER A 308 -12.85 -13.93 -19.45
CA SER A 308 -12.39 -13.71 -18.07
C SER A 308 -13.37 -12.80 -17.31
N PHE A 309 -13.75 -11.65 -17.88
CA PHE A 309 -14.68 -10.74 -17.19
C PHE A 309 -16.11 -11.27 -17.11
N ASN A 310 -16.56 -12.06 -18.09
CA ASN A 310 -17.84 -12.74 -18.01
C ASN A 310 -17.85 -13.78 -16.88
N ARG A 311 -16.72 -14.50 -16.69
CA ARG A 311 -16.54 -15.40 -15.56
C ARG A 311 -16.60 -14.65 -14.22
N ILE A 312 -15.94 -13.50 -14.11
CA ILE A 312 -15.99 -12.64 -12.90
C ILE A 312 -17.45 -12.24 -12.59
N CYS A 313 -18.18 -11.71 -13.57
CA CYS A 313 -19.60 -11.36 -13.42
C CYS A 313 -20.45 -12.54 -12.94
N THR A 314 -20.18 -13.74 -13.47
CA THR A 314 -20.89 -14.97 -13.12
C THR A 314 -20.63 -15.37 -11.67
N VAL A 315 -19.37 -15.36 -11.23
CA VAL A 315 -18.99 -15.67 -9.83
C VAL A 315 -19.59 -14.66 -8.85
N MET A 316 -19.69 -13.39 -9.28
CA MET A 316 -20.29 -12.31 -8.48
C MET A 316 -21.82 -12.24 -8.55
N GLU A 317 -22.47 -13.16 -9.26
CA GLU A 317 -23.93 -13.21 -9.43
C GLU A 317 -24.54 -11.88 -9.90
N ASN A 318 -23.81 -11.16 -10.75
CA ASN A 318 -24.36 -9.94 -11.32
C ASN A 318 -25.39 -10.30 -12.39
N HIS A 319 -26.67 -10.27 -12.02
CA HIS A 319 -27.81 -10.52 -12.91
C HIS A 319 -28.34 -9.27 -13.63
N THR A 320 -27.69 -8.12 -13.46
CA THR A 320 -28.13 -6.88 -14.13
C THR A 320 -27.68 -6.86 -15.60
N GLU A 321 -28.39 -6.09 -16.44
CA GLU A 321 -28.02 -5.91 -17.86
C GLU A 321 -26.82 -4.95 -18.04
N SER A 322 -26.44 -4.25 -16.98
CA SER A 322 -25.32 -3.32 -16.97
C SER A 322 -24.13 -3.84 -16.16
N THR A 323 -22.96 -3.34 -16.51
CA THR A 323 -21.76 -3.48 -15.69
C THR A 323 -21.04 -2.13 -15.68
N ASN A 324 -20.04 -2.04 -14.85
CA ASN A 324 -19.13 -0.93 -14.76
C ASN A 324 -17.81 -1.44 -15.36
N ALA A 325 -17.24 -0.70 -16.30
CA ALA A 325 -16.03 -1.13 -17.00
C ALA A 325 -14.78 -1.05 -16.08
N TYR A 326 -14.63 -2.00 -15.16
CA TYR A 326 -13.52 -2.09 -14.20
C TYR A 326 -12.22 -2.58 -14.85
N ILE A 327 -11.85 -2.01 -15.99
CA ILE A 327 -10.70 -2.43 -16.80
C ILE A 327 -9.48 -1.54 -16.58
N SER A 328 -9.64 -0.32 -16.06
CA SER A 328 -8.49 0.59 -15.95
C SER A 328 -7.70 0.45 -14.64
N CYS A 329 -6.39 0.53 -14.79
CA CYS A 329 -5.33 0.05 -13.93
C CYS A 329 -5.07 0.87 -12.65
N THR A 330 -5.96 1.81 -12.32
CA THR A 330 -5.87 2.63 -11.11
C THR A 330 -7.12 2.40 -10.28
N GLY A 331 -7.02 1.60 -9.22
CA GLY A 331 -8.15 1.34 -8.35
C GLY A 331 -7.87 1.78 -6.92
N MET A 332 -8.83 2.51 -6.39
CA MET A 332 -8.96 2.76 -4.97
C MET A 332 -9.69 1.58 -4.34
N PHE A 333 -9.10 1.03 -3.28
CA PHE A 333 -9.67 -0.06 -2.49
C PHE A 333 -10.06 0.45 -1.12
N ASN A 334 -11.09 -0.16 -0.55
CA ASN A 334 -11.42 -0.08 0.86
C ASN A 334 -11.12 -1.43 1.53
N SER A 335 -10.41 -1.39 2.64
CA SER A 335 -9.93 -2.59 3.31
C SER A 335 -11.04 -3.44 3.94
N ASP A 336 -12.14 -2.84 4.39
CA ASP A 336 -13.30 -3.61 4.87
C ASP A 336 -14.00 -4.30 3.71
N LEU A 337 -14.26 -3.59 2.61
CA LEU A 337 -14.88 -4.16 1.41
C LEU A 337 -14.03 -5.29 0.80
N SER A 338 -12.69 -5.17 0.82
CA SER A 338 -11.81 -6.25 0.39
C SER A 338 -11.89 -7.47 1.31
N ALA A 339 -12.00 -7.28 2.64
CA ALA A 339 -12.20 -8.38 3.57
C ALA A 339 -13.56 -9.08 3.34
N GLU A 340 -14.60 -8.32 3.00
CA GLU A 340 -15.89 -8.88 2.62
C GLU A 340 -15.85 -9.64 1.28
N LEU A 341 -15.08 -9.16 0.30
CA LEU A 341 -14.81 -9.89 -0.94
C LEU A 341 -14.13 -11.25 -0.66
N ASP A 342 -13.12 -11.27 0.20
CA ASP A 342 -12.43 -12.51 0.58
C ASP A 342 -13.40 -13.52 1.23
N ALA A 343 -14.21 -13.05 2.17
CA ALA A 343 -15.24 -13.86 2.83
C ALA A 343 -16.32 -14.34 1.84
N PHE A 344 -16.73 -13.48 0.89
CA PHE A 344 -17.65 -13.84 -0.18
C PHE A 344 -17.07 -14.96 -1.05
N ALA A 345 -15.81 -14.86 -1.48
CA ALA A 345 -15.15 -15.89 -2.26
C ALA A 345 -15.16 -17.24 -1.52
N HIS A 346 -14.80 -17.26 -0.23
CA HIS A 346 -14.88 -18.46 0.61
C HIS A 346 -16.30 -19.04 0.68
N SER A 347 -17.33 -18.19 0.82
CA SER A 347 -18.73 -18.64 0.83
C SER A 347 -19.19 -19.30 -0.48
N ARG A 348 -18.47 -19.05 -1.59
CA ARG A 348 -18.71 -19.64 -2.92
C ARG A 348 -17.81 -20.83 -3.23
N GLY A 349 -17.06 -21.32 -2.24
CA GLY A 349 -16.13 -22.44 -2.43
C GLY A 349 -14.87 -22.04 -3.21
N VAL A 350 -14.58 -20.75 -3.33
CA VAL A 350 -13.31 -20.21 -3.87
C VAL A 350 -12.36 -19.95 -2.71
N ASN A 351 -11.07 -20.24 -2.86
CA ASN A 351 -10.07 -20.08 -1.79
C ASN A 351 -9.67 -18.61 -1.56
N GLY A 352 -10.62 -17.77 -1.14
CA GLY A 352 -10.39 -16.35 -0.86
C GLY A 352 -9.77 -15.62 -2.04
N PHE A 353 -8.88 -14.65 -1.75
CA PHE A 353 -8.12 -13.94 -2.77
C PHE A 353 -7.28 -14.86 -3.67
N VAL A 354 -6.68 -15.93 -3.13
CA VAL A 354 -5.84 -16.86 -3.90
C VAL A 354 -6.67 -17.48 -5.01
N GLY A 355 -7.81 -18.06 -4.68
CA GLY A 355 -8.69 -18.72 -5.65
C GLY A 355 -9.26 -17.75 -6.69
N LEU A 356 -9.57 -16.50 -6.31
CA LEU A 356 -10.01 -15.50 -7.27
C LEU A 356 -8.92 -15.20 -8.31
N ILE A 357 -7.67 -15.01 -7.86
CA ILE A 357 -6.54 -14.72 -8.74
C ILE A 357 -6.15 -15.94 -9.58
N GLU A 358 -6.34 -17.17 -9.11
CA GLU A 358 -6.16 -18.38 -9.94
C GLU A 358 -7.16 -18.45 -11.10
N ILE A 359 -8.43 -18.11 -10.82
CA ILE A 359 -9.48 -18.10 -11.84
C ILE A 359 -9.19 -17.01 -12.88
N ALA A 360 -9.03 -15.77 -12.43
CA ALA A 360 -8.80 -14.62 -13.29
C ALA A 360 -7.95 -13.56 -12.56
N PRO A 361 -6.78 -13.16 -13.04
CA PRO A 361 -5.79 -12.45 -12.21
C PRO A 361 -5.95 -10.96 -12.46
N TYR A 362 -7.12 -10.45 -12.07
CA TYR A 362 -7.59 -9.08 -12.27
C TYR A 362 -8.23 -8.58 -10.97
N GLU A 363 -7.39 -8.21 -10.01
CA GLU A 363 -7.78 -7.74 -8.68
C GLU A 363 -8.82 -6.62 -8.71
N PHE A 364 -8.68 -5.67 -9.64
CA PHE A 364 -9.61 -4.56 -9.79
C PHE A 364 -10.96 -5.00 -10.31
N ALA A 365 -10.98 -5.96 -11.24
CA ALA A 365 -12.22 -6.47 -11.79
C ALA A 365 -12.98 -7.28 -10.73
N TRP A 366 -12.28 -8.08 -9.92
CA TRP A 366 -12.90 -8.78 -8.79
C TRP A 366 -13.49 -7.82 -7.76
N TYR A 367 -12.69 -6.85 -7.31
CA TYR A 367 -13.12 -5.87 -6.32
C TYR A 367 -14.25 -5.00 -6.86
N GLY A 368 -14.09 -4.45 -8.06
CA GLY A 368 -15.07 -3.60 -8.70
C GLY A 368 -16.40 -4.32 -8.89
N GLU A 369 -16.38 -5.53 -9.44
CA GLU A 369 -17.60 -6.30 -9.67
C GLU A 369 -18.28 -6.73 -8.36
N PHE A 370 -17.50 -7.10 -7.33
CA PHE A 370 -18.05 -7.36 -5.99
C PHE A 370 -18.74 -6.14 -5.41
N VAL A 371 -18.09 -4.98 -5.46
CA VAL A 371 -18.67 -3.75 -4.91
C VAL A 371 -19.92 -3.36 -5.71
N TYR A 372 -19.90 -3.49 -7.04
CA TYR A 372 -21.07 -3.22 -7.89
C TYR A 372 -22.26 -4.12 -7.57
N SER A 373 -22.03 -5.43 -7.47
CA SER A 373 -23.08 -6.44 -7.34
C SER A 373 -23.58 -6.60 -5.90
N GLN A 374 -22.68 -6.53 -4.91
CA GLN A 374 -22.97 -6.86 -3.52
C GLN A 374 -23.03 -5.64 -2.60
N ARG A 375 -22.42 -4.50 -2.98
CA ARG A 375 -22.25 -3.31 -2.12
C ARG A 375 -22.47 -2.00 -2.88
N ARG A 376 -23.45 -1.98 -3.78
CA ARG A 376 -23.72 -0.86 -4.69
C ARG A 376 -23.86 0.50 -4.00
N SER A 377 -24.35 0.55 -2.76
CA SER A 377 -24.52 1.79 -1.99
C SER A 377 -23.21 2.41 -1.51
N CYS A 378 -22.13 1.64 -1.40
CA CYS A 378 -20.83 2.09 -0.92
C CYS A 378 -19.97 2.69 -2.04
N PHE A 379 -20.59 2.92 -3.20
CA PHE A 379 -19.90 3.05 -4.47
C PHE A 379 -20.61 4.04 -5.37
N ILE A 380 -19.85 4.99 -5.91
CA ILE A 380 -20.36 5.94 -6.89
C ILE A 380 -19.52 5.79 -8.16
N PRO A 381 -20.10 5.27 -9.26
CA PRO A 381 -19.42 5.27 -10.54
C PRO A 381 -19.22 6.72 -10.94
N HIS A 382 -17.97 7.16 -10.97
CA HIS A 382 -17.62 8.52 -11.33
C HIS A 382 -16.35 8.45 -12.15
N ASP A 383 -16.45 8.89 -13.40
CA ASP A 383 -15.29 8.98 -14.27
C ASP A 383 -14.41 10.14 -13.79
N PRO A 384 -13.31 9.81 -13.11
CA PRO A 384 -12.08 10.10 -13.77
C PRO A 384 -11.15 8.90 -13.64
N HIS A 385 -10.63 8.45 -14.78
CA HIS A 385 -9.32 7.82 -14.75
C HIS A 385 -8.39 8.68 -13.87
N LEU A 386 -7.64 8.08 -12.95
CA LEU A 386 -6.76 8.88 -12.07
C LEU A 386 -5.60 9.50 -12.86
N MET A 387 -5.27 8.87 -13.98
CA MET A 387 -4.13 9.17 -14.82
C MET A 387 -4.56 9.23 -16.29
N THR A 388 -3.91 10.11 -17.05
CA THR A 388 -4.04 10.14 -18.51
C THR A 388 -3.26 8.98 -19.10
N LEU A 389 -3.93 8.13 -19.88
CA LEU A 389 -3.32 6.96 -20.46
C LEU A 389 -2.49 7.31 -21.70
N ALA A 390 -1.22 6.86 -21.70
CA ALA A 390 -0.34 6.87 -22.85
C ALA A 390 0.06 5.42 -23.16
N GLN A 391 -0.41 4.90 -24.29
CA GLN A 391 -0.36 3.49 -24.67
C GLN A 391 0.04 3.28 -26.14
N SER A 392 0.58 4.31 -26.80
CA SER A 392 1.07 4.22 -28.18
C SER A 392 2.47 4.81 -28.35
N ALA A 393 3.17 4.39 -29.40
CA ALA A 393 4.47 4.96 -29.74
C ALA A 393 4.38 6.46 -30.08
N GLU A 394 3.32 6.88 -30.76
CA GLU A 394 3.05 8.29 -31.04
C GLU A 394 2.89 9.11 -29.75
N GLN A 395 2.16 8.58 -28.77
CA GLN A 395 2.02 9.22 -27.46
C GLN A 395 3.35 9.29 -26.71
N ALA A 396 4.21 8.27 -26.81
CA ALA A 396 5.55 8.31 -26.26
C ALA A 396 6.42 9.41 -26.90
N GLU A 397 6.38 9.55 -28.22
CA GLU A 397 7.07 10.64 -28.92
C GLU A 397 6.53 12.02 -28.51
N MET A 398 5.21 12.16 -28.34
CA MET A 398 4.62 13.39 -27.83
C MET A 398 5.10 13.70 -26.40
N ILE A 399 5.25 12.68 -25.55
CA ILE A 399 5.79 12.84 -24.19
C ILE A 399 7.24 13.34 -24.24
N ASP A 400 8.08 12.73 -25.08
CA ASP A 400 9.48 13.13 -25.25
C ASP A 400 9.61 14.58 -25.75
N ARG A 401 8.71 15.02 -26.63
CA ARG A 401 8.62 16.41 -27.11
C ARG A 401 7.91 17.37 -26.13
N CYS A 402 7.38 16.85 -25.01
CA CYS A 402 6.54 17.60 -24.06
C CYS A 402 5.28 18.22 -24.70
N GLU A 403 4.71 17.52 -25.68
CA GLU A 403 3.47 17.87 -26.38
C GLU A 403 2.25 17.08 -25.85
N PHE A 404 2.50 16.10 -24.98
CA PHE A 404 1.45 15.30 -24.35
C PHE A 404 0.82 16.04 -23.17
N ASN A 405 -0.48 16.32 -23.25
CA ASN A 405 -1.20 17.03 -22.19
C ASN A 405 -2.05 16.05 -21.37
N THR A 406 -1.97 16.12 -20.04
CA THR A 406 -2.86 15.36 -19.18
C THR A 406 -4.22 16.06 -19.05
N HIS A 407 -5.31 15.30 -18.96
CA HIS A 407 -6.64 15.88 -18.75
C HIS A 407 -6.71 16.68 -17.44
N ASP A 408 -7.50 17.76 -17.40
CA ASP A 408 -7.58 18.67 -16.26
C ASP A 408 -7.99 17.99 -14.95
N HIS A 409 -8.79 16.93 -15.04
CA HIS A 409 -9.26 16.16 -13.88
C HIS A 409 -8.38 14.96 -13.53
N HIS A 410 -7.32 14.68 -14.29
CA HIS A 410 -6.33 13.64 -13.99
C HIS A 410 -5.18 14.23 -13.17
N PHE A 411 -4.58 13.40 -12.31
CA PHE A 411 -3.44 13.80 -11.47
C PHE A 411 -2.08 13.61 -12.14
N GLY A 412 -2.07 12.96 -13.30
CA GLY A 412 -0.82 12.53 -13.92
C GLY A 412 -0.99 11.75 -15.22
N VAL A 413 0.04 10.99 -15.54
CA VAL A 413 0.15 10.11 -16.70
C VAL A 413 0.38 8.67 -16.26
N MET A 414 -0.22 7.74 -16.98
CA MET A 414 0.06 6.31 -16.87
C MET A 414 0.60 5.83 -18.21
N LEU A 415 1.79 5.26 -18.20
CA LEU A 415 2.39 4.65 -19.40
C LEU A 415 2.04 3.17 -19.44
N GLN A 416 1.49 2.73 -20.57
CA GLN A 416 1.32 1.33 -20.93
C GLN A 416 2.17 1.01 -22.16
N LEU A 417 2.37 -0.28 -22.43
CA LEU A 417 3.11 -0.71 -23.61
C LEU A 417 2.40 -0.25 -24.90
N PRO A 418 3.16 0.17 -25.94
CA PRO A 418 4.63 0.24 -25.97
C PRO A 418 5.22 1.52 -25.36
N ALA A 419 4.41 2.52 -24.99
CA ALA A 419 4.91 3.81 -24.50
C ALA A 419 5.84 3.68 -23.28
N ALA A 420 5.53 2.75 -22.37
CA ALA A 420 6.36 2.46 -21.20
C ALA A 420 7.78 1.96 -21.53
N ASP A 421 7.97 1.30 -22.69
CA ASP A 421 9.28 0.83 -23.16
C ASP A 421 10.06 1.92 -23.89
N LEU A 422 9.35 2.91 -24.45
CA LEU A 422 9.93 3.96 -25.28
C LEU A 422 10.34 5.18 -24.46
N CYS A 423 9.58 5.50 -23.41
CA CYS A 423 9.85 6.66 -22.55
C CYS A 423 11.02 6.39 -21.60
N ASN A 424 11.85 7.40 -21.36
CA ASN A 424 12.88 7.36 -20.32
C ASN A 424 12.35 7.96 -18.99
N PRO A 425 12.37 7.21 -17.87
CA PRO A 425 11.85 7.70 -16.58
C PRO A 425 12.51 9.01 -16.11
N GLU A 426 13.83 9.14 -16.25
CA GLU A 426 14.58 10.31 -15.78
C GLU A 426 14.29 11.56 -16.61
N SER A 427 14.28 11.40 -17.95
CA SER A 427 13.92 12.49 -18.86
C SER A 427 12.49 12.97 -18.61
N LEU A 428 11.58 12.03 -18.36
CA LEU A 428 10.18 12.31 -18.08
C LEU A 428 10.00 13.07 -16.76
N TYR A 429 10.64 12.62 -15.68
CA TYR A 429 10.60 13.35 -14.42
C TYR A 429 11.25 14.73 -14.51
N SER A 430 12.34 14.87 -15.27
CA SER A 430 12.96 16.19 -15.50
C SER A 430 11.98 17.15 -16.18
N ALA A 431 11.25 16.69 -17.20
CA ALA A 431 10.22 17.50 -17.84
C ALA A 431 9.08 17.90 -16.90
N ILE A 432 8.67 17.00 -15.99
CA ILE A 432 7.67 17.27 -14.95
C ILE A 432 8.21 18.29 -13.93
N ALA A 433 9.46 18.11 -13.47
CA ALA A 433 10.10 18.99 -12.49
C ALA A 433 10.29 20.41 -13.02
N GLU A 434 10.56 20.56 -14.31
CA GLU A 434 10.64 21.83 -15.04
C GLU A 434 9.26 22.40 -15.43
N GLY A 435 8.18 21.64 -15.21
CA GLY A 435 6.82 22.05 -15.54
C GLY A 435 6.52 22.10 -17.04
N ARG A 436 7.33 21.43 -17.86
CA ARG A 436 7.15 21.25 -19.31
C ARG A 436 6.10 20.19 -19.63
N LEU A 437 5.95 19.20 -18.76
CA LEU A 437 4.85 18.23 -18.81
C LEU A 437 3.89 18.50 -17.65
N ARG A 438 2.60 18.65 -17.93
CA ARG A 438 1.57 19.03 -16.95
C ARG A 438 0.36 18.12 -16.97
#